data_AF-A0A7S0S0B9-F1
#
_entry.id   AF-A0A7S0S0B9-F1
#
_cell.length_a   1.000
_cell.length_b   1.000
_cell.length_c   1.000
_cell.angle_alpha   90.00
_cell.angle_beta   90.00
_cell.angle_gamma   90.00
#
_symmetry.space_group_name_H-M   'P 1'
#
loop_
_entity.id
_entity.type
_entity.pdbx_description
1 polymer ?
#
loop_
_entity_poly.entity_id
_entity_poly.type
_entity_poly.pdbx_seq_one_letter_code
_entity_poly.pdbx_strand_id
1 'polypeptide(L)'
;MEARPPIQGCSVDKLLIKGIRSFSPDNKTAIEFYKPLTLIVGQNGAGKTTIIECLKQATTGDLPPNVRSGQLFIHDPKVAGETEVKAQIKLRFRTVIGKPVIAIRSFSLVQKPSKLEYKTLDAALASKNEAGQNVAISSRCGDIDKEIPALMGVSKAVLDNVIFVHQDDSNWPLQDGATLKKKFDDIFSATRYTRALEAIRKLKSEQVQAIKEHRLKL
;
A
#
# COMPACT_ATOMS: atom_id res chain seq x y z
N MET A 1 27.27 11.85 19.60
CA MET A 1 25.89 12.29 19.31
C MET A 1 25.76 12.31 17.79
N GLU A 2 25.34 11.19 17.19
CA GLU A 2 25.26 11.06 15.73
C GLU A 2 24.22 12.04 15.17
N ALA A 3 24.67 12.92 14.26
CA ALA A 3 23.78 13.83 13.55
C ALA A 3 22.78 13.02 12.73
N ARG A 4 21.48 13.26 12.92
CA ARG A 4 20.46 12.64 12.05
C ARG A 4 20.76 13.04 10.61
N PRO A 5 20.81 12.09 9.66
CA PRO A 5 21.04 12.41 8.26
C PRO A 5 19.95 13.39 7.78
N PRO A 6 20.30 14.32 6.87
CA PRO A 6 19.32 15.26 6.31
C PRO A 6 18.16 14.46 5.69
N ILE A 7 16.92 14.87 5.97
CA ILE A 7 15.72 14.24 5.40
C ILE A 7 15.80 14.39 3.88
N GLN A 8 16.10 13.30 3.20
CA GLN A 8 16.11 13.25 1.74
C GLN A 8 14.73 12.77 1.31
N GLY A 9 14.01 13.58 0.53
CA GLY A 9 12.63 13.27 0.16
C GLY A 9 12.48 11.86 -0.43
N CYS A 10 11.45 11.15 0.02
CA CYS A 10 11.09 9.83 -0.51
C CYS A 10 10.77 9.92 -2.01
N SER A 11 11.16 8.91 -2.80
CA SER A 11 10.81 8.83 -4.22
C SER A 11 10.57 7.41 -4.69
N VAL A 12 9.63 7.25 -5.62
CA VAL A 12 9.56 6.05 -6.47
C VAL A 12 10.55 6.19 -7.61
N ASP A 13 11.32 5.14 -7.89
CA ASP A 13 12.41 5.17 -8.87
C ASP A 13 12.10 4.28 -10.08
N LYS A 14 11.62 3.05 -9.83
CA LYS A 14 11.35 2.08 -10.90
C LYS A 14 10.27 1.10 -10.49
N LEU A 15 9.32 0.84 -11.37
CA LEU A 15 8.27 -0.18 -11.21
C LEU A 15 8.43 -1.25 -12.29
N LEU A 16 8.32 -2.51 -11.90
CA LEU A 16 8.27 -3.64 -12.82
C LEU A 16 6.97 -4.40 -12.59
N ILE A 17 6.23 -4.60 -13.67
CA ILE A 17 4.93 -5.25 -13.68
C ILE A 17 5.00 -6.50 -14.57
N LYS A 18 4.41 -7.59 -14.10
CA LYS A 18 4.29 -8.87 -14.83
C LYS A 18 2.97 -9.54 -14.45
N GLY A 19 2.20 -9.99 -15.45
CA GLY A 19 0.97 -10.77 -15.23
C GLY A 19 -0.16 -10.02 -14.53
N ILE A 20 -0.23 -8.69 -14.65
CA ILE A 20 -1.28 -7.85 -14.04
C ILE A 20 -2.14 -7.24 -15.15
N ARG A 21 -3.46 -7.49 -15.14
CA ARG A 21 -4.41 -7.05 -16.18
C ARG A 21 -3.86 -7.22 -17.59
N SER A 22 -3.66 -6.14 -18.35
CA SER A 22 -3.14 -6.19 -19.73
C SER A 22 -1.63 -6.46 -19.83
N PHE A 23 -0.88 -6.40 -18.73
CA PHE A 23 0.55 -6.74 -18.72
C PHE A 23 0.72 -8.25 -18.80
N SER A 24 1.37 -8.71 -19.87
CA SER A 24 1.62 -10.14 -20.15
C SER A 24 2.29 -10.86 -18.98
N PRO A 25 1.96 -12.15 -18.77
CA PRO A 25 2.65 -13.01 -17.81
C PRO A 25 3.99 -13.56 -18.32
N ASP A 26 4.40 -13.26 -19.55
CA ASP A 26 5.67 -13.75 -20.12
C ASP A 26 6.75 -12.68 -19.99
N ASN A 27 6.37 -11.42 -20.21
CA ASN A 27 7.28 -10.29 -20.26
C ASN A 27 7.18 -9.41 -19.01
N LYS A 28 8.34 -8.91 -18.58
CA LYS A 28 8.43 -7.92 -17.50
C LYS A 28 8.41 -6.54 -18.13
N THR A 29 7.40 -5.73 -17.84
CA THR A 29 7.37 -4.33 -18.26
C THR A 29 7.96 -3.46 -17.17
N ALA A 30 8.99 -2.68 -17.50
CA ALA A 30 9.65 -1.79 -16.56
C ALA A 30 9.32 -0.32 -16.88
N ILE A 31 9.00 0.45 -15.85
CA ILE A 31 8.68 1.87 -15.90
C ILE A 31 9.65 2.59 -14.98
N GLU A 32 10.36 3.57 -15.51
CA GLU A 32 11.26 4.43 -14.74
C GLU A 32 10.56 5.75 -14.44
N PHE A 33 10.65 6.19 -13.18
CA PHE A 33 10.08 7.46 -12.75
C PHE A 33 11.16 8.51 -12.68
N TYR A 34 10.93 9.61 -13.38
CA TYR A 34 11.80 10.77 -13.48
C TYR A 34 11.30 11.90 -12.57
N LYS A 35 12.24 12.72 -12.13
CA LYS A 35 11.99 13.91 -11.30
C LYS A 35 12.21 15.17 -12.14
N PRO A 36 11.41 16.23 -11.94
CA PRO A 36 10.28 16.31 -11.02
C PRO A 36 8.98 15.72 -11.59
N LEU A 37 8.94 15.37 -12.89
CA LEU A 37 7.73 14.95 -13.59
C LEU A 37 7.99 13.68 -14.42
N THR A 38 7.06 12.74 -14.36
CA THR A 38 6.98 11.58 -15.26
C THR A 38 5.67 11.65 -16.03
N LEU A 39 5.75 11.71 -17.36
CA LEU A 39 4.57 11.74 -18.22
C LEU A 39 4.25 10.33 -18.72
N ILE A 40 3.06 9.81 -18.38
CA ILE A 40 2.57 8.51 -18.83
C ILE A 40 1.43 8.74 -19.84
N VAL A 41 1.72 8.53 -21.12
CA VAL A 41 0.76 8.69 -22.23
C VAL A 41 0.54 7.37 -22.94
N GLY A 42 -0.62 7.24 -23.58
CA GLY A 42 -1.00 6.05 -24.33
C GLY A 42 -2.50 6.03 -24.61
N GLN A 43 -2.91 5.15 -25.52
CA GLN A 43 -4.31 5.00 -25.90
C GLN A 43 -5.17 4.49 -24.72
N ASN A 44 -6.49 4.57 -24.85
CA ASN A 44 -7.41 3.95 -23.89
C ASN A 44 -7.19 2.43 -23.88
N GLY A 45 -7.22 1.82 -22.70
CA GLY A 45 -6.88 0.39 -22.55
C GLY A 45 -5.38 0.07 -22.53
N ALA A 46 -4.47 1.03 -22.75
CA ALA A 46 -3.02 0.79 -22.73
C ALA A 46 -2.43 0.46 -21.34
N GLY A 47 -3.25 0.35 -20.29
CA GLY A 47 -2.80 -0.01 -18.94
C GLY A 47 -2.30 1.17 -18.09
N LYS A 48 -2.55 2.43 -18.48
CA LYS A 48 -2.15 3.63 -17.71
C LYS A 48 -2.66 3.59 -16.27
N THR A 49 -3.97 3.35 -16.09
CA THR A 49 -4.60 3.21 -14.77
C THR A 49 -3.99 2.05 -13.99
N THR A 50 -3.69 0.94 -14.67
CA THR A 50 -3.06 -0.25 -14.07
C THR A 50 -1.68 0.03 -13.48
N ILE A 51 -0.91 0.95 -14.06
CA ILE A 51 0.37 1.40 -13.48
C ILE A 51 0.14 2.01 -12.09
N ILE A 52 -0.88 2.86 -11.96
CA ILE A 52 -1.23 3.50 -10.68
C ILE A 52 -1.77 2.47 -9.69
N GLU A 53 -2.60 1.54 -10.14
CA GLU A 53 -3.07 0.41 -9.31
C GLU A 53 -1.90 -0.43 -8.78
N CYS A 54 -0.88 -0.70 -9.61
CA CYS A 54 0.32 -1.41 -9.18
C CYS A 54 1.13 -0.63 -8.15
N LEU A 55 1.24 0.70 -8.29
CA LEU A 55 1.89 1.55 -7.29
C LEU A 55 1.16 1.52 -5.95
N LYS A 56 -0.17 1.66 -5.97
CA LYS A 56 -1.02 1.54 -4.79
C LYS A 56 -0.86 0.16 -4.15
N GLN A 57 -1.01 -0.92 -4.91
CA GLN A 57 -0.89 -2.28 -4.39
C GLN A 57 0.49 -2.54 -3.80
N ALA A 58 1.56 -2.12 -4.48
CA ALA A 58 2.93 -2.31 -4.00
C ALA A 58 3.17 -1.62 -2.65
N THR A 59 2.60 -0.43 -2.46
CA THR A 59 2.86 0.43 -1.30
C THR A 59 1.92 0.21 -0.12
N THR A 60 0.68 -0.21 -0.38
CA THR A 60 -0.38 -0.34 0.65
C THR A 60 -0.80 -1.79 0.90
N GLY A 61 -0.51 -2.70 -0.02
CA GLY A 61 -1.03 -4.07 -0.04
C GLY A 61 -2.46 -4.18 -0.60
N ASP A 62 -3.18 -3.07 -0.69
CA ASP A 62 -4.60 -3.07 -1.04
C ASP A 62 -4.82 -3.30 -2.53
N LEU A 63 -5.82 -4.12 -2.84
CA LEU A 63 -6.26 -4.36 -4.20
C LEU A 63 -7.04 -3.13 -4.73
N PRO A 64 -6.99 -2.86 -6.04
CA PRO A 64 -7.81 -1.81 -6.62
C PRO A 64 -9.31 -2.13 -6.50
N PRO A 65 -10.19 -1.12 -6.59
CA PRO A 65 -11.64 -1.35 -6.55
C PRO A 65 -12.09 -2.24 -7.71
N ASN A 66 -13.30 -2.80 -7.58
CA ASN A 66 -13.96 -3.58 -8.63
C ASN A 66 -13.19 -4.83 -9.08
N VAL A 67 -12.32 -5.39 -8.22
CA VAL A 67 -11.69 -6.68 -8.47
C VAL A 67 -12.38 -7.78 -7.67
N ARG A 68 -12.97 -8.75 -8.37
CA ARG A 68 -13.70 -9.90 -7.79
C ARG A 68 -12.77 -10.77 -6.93
N SER A 69 -12.54 -10.37 -5.68
CA SER A 69 -11.56 -10.97 -4.76
C SER A 69 -10.17 -11.13 -5.39
N GLY A 70 -9.70 -10.11 -6.11
CA GLY A 70 -8.38 -10.09 -6.76
C GLY A 70 -8.29 -10.76 -8.13
N GLN A 71 -9.31 -11.53 -8.56
CA GLN A 71 -9.28 -12.27 -9.83
C GLN A 71 -9.07 -11.36 -11.04
N LEU A 72 -9.80 -10.23 -11.12
CA LEU A 72 -9.72 -9.30 -12.26
C LEU A 72 -8.46 -8.43 -12.26
N PHE A 73 -7.64 -8.53 -11.21
CA PHE A 73 -6.36 -7.81 -11.15
C PHE A 73 -5.25 -8.60 -11.85
N ILE A 74 -5.30 -9.92 -11.76
CA ILE A 74 -4.31 -10.81 -12.39
C ILE A 74 -4.70 -11.02 -13.86
N HIS A 75 -3.70 -11.12 -14.74
CA HIS A 75 -3.93 -11.44 -16.15
C HIS A 75 -4.70 -12.76 -16.26
N ASP A 76 -5.72 -12.78 -17.13
CA ASP A 76 -6.64 -13.92 -17.23
C ASP A 76 -5.91 -15.17 -17.78
N PRO A 77 -5.88 -16.30 -17.07
CA PRO A 77 -5.25 -17.53 -17.54
C PRO A 77 -5.81 -18.02 -18.88
N LYS A 78 -7.11 -17.80 -19.15
CA LYS A 78 -7.73 -18.18 -20.43
C LYS A 78 -7.17 -17.37 -21.59
N VAL A 79 -6.87 -16.09 -21.37
CA VAL A 79 -6.27 -15.21 -22.40
C VAL A 79 -4.81 -15.59 -22.62
N ALA A 80 -4.10 -15.99 -21.57
CA ALA A 80 -2.75 -16.52 -21.67
C ALA A 80 -2.68 -17.93 -22.29
N GLY A 81 -3.79 -18.66 -22.36
CA GLY A 81 -3.81 -20.06 -22.77
C GLY A 81 -3.19 -21.01 -21.72
N GLU A 82 -3.13 -20.57 -20.46
CA GLU A 82 -2.45 -21.24 -19.36
C GLU A 82 -3.43 -21.66 -18.25
N THR A 83 -3.05 -22.65 -17.45
CA THR A 83 -3.85 -23.08 -16.29
C THR A 83 -3.61 -22.23 -15.03
N GLU A 84 -2.44 -21.60 -14.94
CA GLU A 84 -2.03 -20.72 -13.86
C GLU A 84 -1.30 -19.52 -14.43
N VAL A 85 -1.67 -18.31 -13.98
CA VAL A 85 -0.90 -17.10 -14.23
C VAL A 85 -0.27 -16.64 -12.92
N LYS A 86 1.06 -16.56 -12.93
CA LYS A 86 1.85 -15.95 -11.84
C LYS A 86 2.14 -14.49 -12.17
N ALA A 87 1.80 -13.62 -11.24
CA ALA A 87 1.98 -12.19 -11.38
C ALA A 87 2.96 -11.65 -10.35
N GLN A 88 3.63 -10.56 -10.69
CA GLN A 88 4.57 -9.91 -9.80
C GLN A 88 4.58 -8.39 -10.02
N ILE A 89 4.58 -7.67 -8.91
CA ILE A 89 4.85 -6.23 -8.86
C ILE A 89 6.15 -6.04 -8.09
N LYS A 90 7.11 -5.32 -8.67
CA LYS A 90 8.38 -5.01 -8.05
C LYS A 90 8.63 -3.51 -8.11
N LEU A 91 8.55 -2.86 -6.95
CA LEU A 91 8.73 -1.42 -6.80
C LEU A 91 10.08 -1.12 -6.15
N ARG A 92 10.90 -0.33 -6.82
CA ARG A 92 12.09 0.31 -6.25
C ARG A 92 11.75 1.73 -5.85
N PHE A 93 12.02 2.08 -4.60
CA PHE A 93 11.83 3.42 -4.06
C PHE A 93 12.99 3.78 -3.12
N ARG A 94 13.11 5.06 -2.78
CA ARG A 94 14.02 5.56 -1.75
C ARG A 94 13.25 5.97 -0.52
N THR A 95 13.75 5.57 0.64
CA THR A 95 13.18 5.94 1.93
C THR A 95 13.45 7.41 2.24
N VAL A 96 12.84 7.92 3.32
CA VAL A 96 13.08 9.29 3.83
C VAL A 96 14.52 9.60 4.25
N ILE A 97 15.36 8.57 4.38
CA ILE A 97 16.79 8.69 4.66
C ILE A 97 17.65 8.41 3.41
N GLY A 98 17.04 8.39 2.21
CA GLY A 98 17.74 8.20 0.94
C GLY A 98 18.12 6.76 0.60
N LYS A 99 17.79 5.78 1.46
CA LYS A 99 18.18 4.37 1.27
C LYS A 99 17.33 3.71 0.16
N PRO A 100 17.93 3.02 -0.82
CA PRO A 100 17.17 2.32 -1.84
C PRO A 100 16.57 1.01 -1.30
N VAL A 101 15.27 0.87 -1.46
CA VAL A 101 14.47 -0.30 -1.05
C VAL A 101 13.72 -0.87 -2.25
N ILE A 102 13.54 -2.19 -2.24
CA ILE A 102 12.79 -2.96 -3.24
C ILE A 102 11.68 -3.69 -2.51
N ALA A 103 10.43 -3.38 -2.86
CA ALA A 103 9.25 -4.13 -2.48
C ALA A 103 8.85 -5.08 -3.62
N ILE A 104 8.55 -6.33 -3.29
CA ILE A 104 8.08 -7.36 -4.22
C ILE A 104 6.76 -7.91 -3.67
N ARG A 105 5.75 -7.98 -4.53
CA ARG A 105 4.46 -8.64 -4.26
C ARG A 105 4.20 -9.64 -5.37
N SER A 106 3.92 -10.89 -5.01
CA SER A 106 3.67 -11.97 -5.96
C SER A 106 2.29 -12.57 -5.75
N PHE A 107 1.65 -12.95 -6.85
CA PHE A 107 0.28 -13.47 -6.87
C PHE A 107 0.19 -14.65 -7.82
N SER A 108 -0.84 -15.47 -7.63
CA SER A 108 -1.23 -16.53 -8.54
C SER A 108 -2.74 -16.47 -8.79
N LEU A 109 -3.12 -16.72 -10.04
CA LEU A 109 -4.49 -16.96 -10.44
C LEU A 109 -4.56 -18.30 -11.16
N VAL A 110 -5.24 -19.26 -10.54
CA VAL A 110 -5.39 -20.62 -11.08
C VAL A 110 -6.80 -20.81 -11.64
N GLN A 111 -6.89 -21.31 -12.85
CA GLN A 111 -8.15 -21.74 -13.43
C GLN A 111 -8.50 -23.15 -12.94
N LYS A 112 -9.47 -23.23 -12.03
CA LYS A 112 -10.10 -24.49 -11.62
C LYS A 112 -11.33 -24.77 -12.50
N PRO A 113 -11.84 -26.02 -12.54
CA PRO A 113 -12.96 -26.39 -13.43
C PRO A 113 -14.19 -25.47 -13.34
N SER A 114 -14.53 -24.99 -12.14
CA SER A 114 -15.74 -24.18 -11.89
C SER A 114 -15.47 -22.75 -11.42
N LYS A 115 -14.21 -22.38 -11.15
CA LYS A 115 -13.87 -21.07 -10.59
C LYS A 115 -12.43 -20.66 -10.86
N LEU A 116 -12.18 -19.36 -10.79
CA LEU A 116 -10.83 -18.82 -10.67
C LEU A 116 -10.44 -18.76 -9.18
N GLU A 117 -9.25 -19.25 -8.85
CA GLU A 117 -8.69 -19.19 -7.50
C GLU A 117 -7.53 -18.20 -7.48
N TYR A 118 -7.77 -17.05 -6.85
CA TYR A 118 -6.74 -16.04 -6.59
C TYR A 118 -5.99 -16.38 -5.29
N LYS A 119 -4.67 -16.26 -5.31
CA LYS A 119 -3.80 -16.37 -4.12
C LYS A 119 -2.77 -15.26 -4.11
N THR A 120 -2.60 -14.64 -2.96
CA THR A 120 -1.37 -13.92 -2.64
C THR A 120 -0.31 -14.96 -2.30
N LEU A 121 0.84 -14.91 -2.97
CA LEU A 121 1.97 -15.82 -2.73
C LEU A 121 2.89 -15.18 -1.68
N ASP A 122 4.01 -14.63 -2.15
CA ASP A 122 5.02 -14.02 -1.30
C ASP A 122 5.02 -12.50 -1.43
N ALA A 123 5.29 -11.84 -0.30
CA ALA A 123 5.71 -10.45 -0.27
C ALA A 123 7.12 -10.38 0.32
N ALA A 124 7.99 -9.59 -0.28
CA ALA A 124 9.35 -9.42 0.20
C ALA A 124 9.76 -7.95 0.14
N LEU A 125 10.48 -7.52 1.16
CA LEU A 125 11.10 -6.21 1.24
C LEU A 125 12.60 -6.39 1.40
N ALA A 126 13.37 -5.76 0.53
CA ALA A 126 14.83 -5.85 0.56
C ALA A 126 15.46 -4.47 0.37
N SER A 127 16.62 -4.26 0.96
CA SER A 127 17.43 -3.05 0.79
C SER A 127 18.81 -3.42 0.31
N LYS A 128 19.49 -2.51 -0.39
CA LYS A 128 20.93 -2.66 -0.59
C LYS A 128 21.69 -2.38 0.72
N ASN A 129 22.68 -3.22 1.03
CA ASN A 129 23.69 -2.93 2.04
C ASN A 129 24.82 -2.05 1.46
N GLU A 130 25.78 -1.68 2.29
CA GLU A 130 26.95 -0.88 1.90
C GLU A 130 27.82 -1.56 0.83
N ALA A 131 27.83 -2.90 0.82
CA ALA A 131 28.49 -3.72 -0.20
C ALA A 131 27.69 -3.86 -1.52
N GLY A 132 26.54 -3.17 -1.64
CA GLY A 132 25.68 -3.20 -2.84
C GLY A 132 24.83 -4.47 -3.02
N GLN A 133 24.89 -5.42 -2.08
CA GLN A 133 24.12 -6.65 -2.06
C GLN A 133 22.70 -6.41 -1.51
N ASN A 134 21.72 -7.17 -2.01
CA ASN A 134 20.35 -7.10 -1.50
C ASN A 134 20.24 -7.88 -0.19
N VAL A 135 19.85 -7.22 0.88
CA VAL A 135 19.57 -7.80 2.20
C VAL A 135 18.07 -7.72 2.46
N ALA A 136 17.46 -8.84 2.86
CA ALA A 136 16.05 -8.90 3.21
C ALA A 136 15.79 -8.08 4.49
N ILE A 137 14.75 -7.24 4.44
CA ILE A 137 14.22 -6.51 5.60
C ILE A 137 13.07 -7.32 6.21
N SER A 138 12.13 -7.77 5.38
CA SER A 138 10.96 -8.52 5.82
C SER A 138 10.43 -9.41 4.68
N SER A 139 9.80 -10.52 5.04
CA SER A 139 9.16 -11.48 4.12
C SER A 139 7.71 -11.81 4.51
N ARG A 140 7.16 -11.16 5.55
CA ARG A 140 5.78 -11.37 6.00
C ARG A 140 4.87 -10.27 5.46
N CYS A 141 3.83 -10.64 4.73
CA CYS A 141 2.90 -9.70 4.08
C CYS A 141 2.36 -8.61 5.02
N GLY A 142 1.89 -9.00 6.22
CA GLY A 142 1.30 -8.06 7.18
C GLY A 142 2.31 -7.10 7.82
N ASP A 143 3.59 -7.47 7.89
CA ASP A 143 4.66 -6.59 8.34
C ASP A 143 5.00 -5.59 7.22
N ILE A 144 5.05 -6.05 5.97
CA ILE A 144 5.38 -5.23 4.80
C ILE A 144 4.34 -4.12 4.53
N ASP A 145 3.04 -4.41 4.73
CA ASP A 145 1.96 -3.41 4.57
C ASP A 145 2.08 -2.22 5.54
N LYS A 146 2.76 -2.41 6.67
CA LYS A 146 3.05 -1.35 7.65
C LYS A 146 4.43 -0.73 7.43
N GLU A 147 5.42 -1.54 7.05
CA GLU A 147 6.79 -1.11 6.86
C GLU A 147 6.97 -0.19 5.65
N ILE A 148 6.34 -0.48 4.50
CA ILE A 148 6.53 0.34 3.30
C ILE A 148 6.06 1.78 3.53
N PRO A 149 4.83 2.06 4.03
CA PRO A 149 4.42 3.42 4.34
C PRO A 149 5.37 4.11 5.33
N ALA A 150 5.81 3.41 6.37
CA ALA A 150 6.74 3.94 7.37
C ALA A 150 8.10 4.33 6.75
N LEU A 151 8.65 3.49 5.87
CA LEU A 151 9.90 3.77 5.15
C LEU A 151 9.76 4.93 4.16
N MET A 152 8.58 5.09 3.55
CA MET A 152 8.25 6.23 2.70
C MET A 152 7.96 7.51 3.50
N GLY A 153 7.75 7.40 4.81
CA GLY A 153 7.44 8.53 5.70
C GLY A 153 6.04 9.09 5.55
N VAL A 154 5.11 8.31 5.00
CA VAL A 154 3.71 8.70 4.79
C VAL A 154 2.79 7.64 5.37
N SER A 155 1.58 8.02 5.79
CA SER A 155 0.61 7.05 6.27
C SER A 155 0.06 6.22 5.11
N LYS A 156 -0.41 4.99 5.40
CA LYS A 156 -1.12 4.16 4.42
C LYS A 156 -2.31 4.91 3.81
N ALA A 157 -3.06 5.66 4.63
CA ALA A 157 -4.19 6.45 4.18
C ALA A 157 -3.81 7.57 3.20
N VAL A 158 -2.63 8.19 3.35
CA VAL A 158 -2.14 9.20 2.39
C VAL A 158 -1.74 8.54 1.07
N LEU A 159 -1.07 7.39 1.11
CA LEU A 159 -0.75 6.63 -0.11
C LEU A 159 -2.02 6.22 -0.86
N ASP A 160 -3.04 5.78 -0.13
CA ASP A 160 -4.29 5.26 -0.67
C ASP A 160 -5.25 6.35 -1.19
N ASN A 161 -5.43 7.43 -0.42
CA ASN A 161 -6.48 8.42 -0.68
C ASN A 161 -5.97 9.70 -1.34
N VAL A 162 -4.65 9.91 -1.40
CA VAL A 162 -4.05 11.16 -1.89
C VAL A 162 -3.03 10.91 -3.00
N ILE A 163 -2.04 10.04 -2.78
CA ILE A 163 -0.91 9.88 -3.72
C ILE A 163 -1.26 8.92 -4.87
N PHE A 164 -1.74 7.72 -4.56
CA PHE A 164 -2.09 6.68 -5.54
C PHE A 164 -3.59 6.36 -5.52
N VAL A 165 -4.40 7.41 -5.38
CA VAL A 165 -5.86 7.30 -5.44
C VAL A 165 -6.30 6.66 -6.77
N HIS A 166 -7.25 5.75 -6.69
CA HIS A 166 -7.77 5.10 -7.88
C HIS A 166 -8.55 6.11 -8.73
N GLN A 167 -8.52 5.96 -10.05
CA GLN A 167 -9.20 6.87 -10.98
C GLN A 167 -10.71 7.00 -10.66
N ASP A 168 -11.39 5.87 -10.45
CA ASP A 168 -12.83 5.85 -10.12
C ASP A 168 -13.14 6.47 -8.75
N ASP A 169 -12.14 6.65 -7.89
CA ASP A 169 -12.28 7.20 -6.54
C ASP A 169 -11.64 8.60 -6.41
N SER A 170 -11.11 9.16 -7.50
CA SER A 170 -10.37 10.43 -7.49
C SER A 170 -11.23 11.63 -7.08
N ASN A 171 -12.54 11.55 -7.30
CA ASN A 171 -13.51 12.59 -6.94
C ASN A 171 -14.08 12.42 -5.52
N TRP A 172 -13.48 11.58 -4.66
CA TRP A 172 -13.92 11.42 -3.28
C TRP A 172 -14.07 12.75 -2.49
N PRO A 173 -13.31 13.84 -2.74
CA PRO A 173 -13.53 15.10 -2.04
C PRO A 173 -14.88 15.76 -2.33
N LEU A 174 -15.54 15.35 -3.42
CA LEU A 174 -16.84 15.86 -3.87
C LEU A 174 -18.00 14.92 -3.55
N GLN A 175 -17.73 13.80 -2.88
CA GLN A 175 -18.76 12.85 -2.46
C GLN A 175 -19.52 13.34 -1.23
N ASP A 176 -20.46 12.52 -0.76
CA ASP A 176 -21.30 12.84 0.39
C ASP A 176 -20.49 13.05 1.69
N GLY A 177 -21.10 13.75 2.64
CA GLY A 177 -20.44 14.13 3.89
C GLY A 177 -19.94 12.96 4.74
N ALA A 178 -20.57 11.77 4.65
CA ALA A 178 -20.12 10.61 5.41
C ALA A 178 -18.83 10.03 4.81
N THR A 179 -18.78 9.89 3.49
CA THR A 179 -17.59 9.41 2.77
C THR A 179 -16.42 10.38 2.93
N LEU A 180 -16.67 11.67 2.78
CA LEU A 180 -15.68 12.74 2.96
C LEU A 180 -15.08 12.71 4.37
N LYS A 181 -15.94 12.66 5.40
CA LYS A 181 -15.51 12.62 6.80
C LYS A 181 -14.64 11.39 7.09
N LYS A 182 -15.04 10.22 6.60
CA LYS A 182 -14.28 8.97 6.77
C LYS A 182 -12.86 9.09 6.19
N LYS A 183 -12.73 9.57 4.95
CA LYS A 183 -11.42 9.77 4.30
C LYS A 183 -10.55 10.77 5.06
N PHE A 184 -11.12 11.86 5.56
CA PHE A 184 -10.39 12.81 6.41
C PHE A 184 -9.94 12.21 7.73
N ASP A 185 -10.83 11.48 8.43
CA ASP A 185 -10.50 10.81 9.68
C ASP A 185 -9.35 9.79 9.50
N ASP A 186 -9.35 9.07 8.37
CA ASP A 186 -8.29 8.12 8.00
C ASP A 186 -6.96 8.84 7.70
N ILE A 187 -6.99 9.92 6.91
CA ILE A 187 -5.81 10.71 6.55
C ILE A 187 -5.16 11.34 7.78
N PHE A 188 -5.97 11.98 8.64
CA PHE A 188 -5.47 12.67 9.83
C PHE A 188 -5.30 11.75 11.04
N SER A 189 -5.69 10.48 10.94
CA SER A 189 -5.64 9.50 12.04
C SER A 189 -6.26 10.03 13.34
N ALA A 190 -7.30 10.87 13.22
CA ALA A 190 -7.92 11.57 14.35
C ALA A 190 -8.50 10.60 15.39
N THR A 191 -8.88 9.40 14.95
CA THR A 191 -9.40 8.31 15.80
C THR A 191 -8.45 7.89 16.91
N ARG A 192 -7.13 7.94 16.70
CA ARG A 192 -6.15 7.61 17.75
C ARG A 192 -6.21 8.63 18.90
N TYR A 193 -6.29 9.91 18.57
CA TYR A 193 -6.39 10.98 19.55
C TYR A 193 -7.75 10.96 20.27
N THR A 194 -8.84 10.71 19.54
CA THR A 194 -10.17 10.58 20.13
C THR A 194 -10.24 9.43 21.14
N ARG A 195 -9.71 8.24 20.78
CA ARG A 195 -9.66 7.09 21.69
C ARG A 195 -8.79 7.35 22.92
N ALA A 196 -7.65 8.02 22.76
CA ALA A 196 -6.79 8.40 23.88
C ALA A 196 -7.53 9.35 24.85
N LEU A 197 -8.26 10.33 24.32
CA LEU A 197 -9.09 11.24 25.11
C LEU A 197 -10.23 10.51 25.85
N GLU A 198 -10.90 9.57 25.18
CA GLU A 198 -11.94 8.74 25.81
C GLU A 198 -11.38 7.89 26.96
N ALA A 199 -10.21 7.26 26.76
CA ALA A 199 -9.53 6.50 27.81
C ALA A 199 -9.18 7.38 29.02
N ILE A 200 -8.64 8.59 28.79
CA ILE A 200 -8.33 9.55 29.86
C ILE A 200 -9.59 9.96 30.61
N ARG A 201 -10.69 10.25 29.90
CA ARG A 201 -11.98 10.60 30.52
C ARG A 201 -12.54 9.46 31.38
N LYS A 202 -12.45 8.22 30.89
CA LYS A 202 -12.88 7.03 31.61
C LYS A 202 -12.07 6.84 32.90
N LEU A 203 -10.73 6.88 32.81
CA LEU A 203 -9.86 6.78 33.98
C LEU A 203 -10.13 7.86 35.01
N LYS A 204 -10.40 9.10 34.57
CA LYS A 204 -10.81 10.20 35.46
C LYS A 204 -12.10 9.88 36.20
N SER A 205 -13.12 9.36 35.50
CA SER A 205 -14.39 9.02 36.14
C SER A 205 -14.25 7.89 37.16
N GLU A 206 -13.45 6.87 36.86
CA GLU A 206 -13.15 5.76 37.77
C GLU A 206 -12.40 6.24 39.02
N GLN A 207 -11.39 7.10 38.86
CA GLN A 207 -10.68 7.73 39.97
C GLN A 207 -11.60 8.54 40.88
N VAL A 208 -12.48 9.37 40.29
CA VAL A 208 -13.45 10.17 41.06
C VAL A 208 -14.40 9.26 41.85
N GLN A 209 -14.84 8.16 41.26
CA GLN A 209 -15.69 7.18 41.93
C GLN A 209 -14.97 6.50 43.10
N ALA A 210 -13.72 6.05 42.88
CA ALA A 210 -12.90 5.45 43.93
C ALA A 210 -12.63 6.42 45.10
N ILE A 211 -12.40 7.71 44.82
CA ILE A 211 -12.24 8.75 45.85
C ILE A 211 -13.52 8.91 46.67
N LYS A 212 -14.70 8.91 46.04
CA LYS A 212 -15.99 8.99 46.75
C LYS A 212 -16.21 7.78 47.65
N GLU A 213 -15.93 6.58 47.16
CA GLU A 213 -16.06 5.34 47.92
C GLU A 213 -15.10 5.28 49.11
N HIS A 214 -13.86 5.77 48.94
CA HIS A 214 -12.91 5.87 50.06
C HIS A 214 -13.34 6.88 51.12
N ARG A 215 -13.93 8.01 50.72
CA ARG A 215 -14.46 9.01 51.66
C ARG A 215 -15.66 8.52 52.46
N LEU A 216 -16.45 7.60 51.92
CA LEU A 216 -17.60 6.98 52.61
C LEU A 216 -17.19 5.88 53.60
N LYS A 217 -15.95 5.39 53.52
CA LYS A 217 -15.39 4.35 54.39
C LYS A 217 -14.58 4.92 55.57
N LEU A 218 -14.39 6.24 55.62
CA LEU A 218 -13.85 7.00 56.75
C LEU A 218 -15.01 7.56 57.58
#